data_AF-A0A6M3J5M7-F1
#
_entry.id   AF-A0A6M3J5M7-F1
#
_cell.length_a   1.000
_cell.length_b   1.000
_cell.length_c   1.000
_cell.angle_alpha   90.00
_cell.angle_beta   90.00
_cell.angle_gamma   90.00
#
_symmetry.space_group_name_H-M   'P 1'
#
loop_
_entity.id
_entity.type
_entity.pdbx_description
1 polymer ?
#
loop_
_entity_poly.entity_id
_entity_poly.type
_entity_poly.pdbx_seq_one_letter_code
_entity_poly.pdbx_strand_id
1 'polypeptide(L)' 'MALTTAEQFLTVMGDKVVGCWKITGDASTTTVDLPVGTIDAAWCMDTDATVTRVTWSGGTVTFTTTPLVGAFYVYFIGTA' A
#
# COMPACT_ATOMS: atom_id res chain seq x y z
N MET A 1 14.68 6.85 8.28
CA MET A 1 13.96 5.88 9.14
C MET A 1 13.74 4.64 8.30
N ALA A 2 13.84 3.43 8.84
CA ALA A 2 13.55 2.24 8.04
C ALA A 2 12.05 2.21 7.69
N LEU A 3 11.72 1.84 6.46
CA LEU A 3 10.34 1.61 6.04
C LEU A 3 9.78 0.42 6.83
N THR A 4 8.64 0.60 7.48
CA THR A 4 7.92 -0.48 8.15
C THR A 4 6.53 -0.65 7.56
N THR A 5 6.18 -1.89 7.25
CA THR A 5 4.84 -2.29 6.78
C THR A 5 4.20 -3.18 7.83
N ALA A 6 2.98 -2.85 8.25
CA ALA A 6 2.21 -3.64 9.21
C ALA A 6 0.84 -3.98 8.63
N GLU A 7 0.55 -5.28 8.47
CA GLU A 7 -0.78 -5.74 8.08
C GLU A 7 -1.83 -5.31 9.11
N GLN A 8 -2.90 -4.67 8.64
CA GLN A 8 -4.05 -4.32 9.48
C GLN A 8 -5.17 -5.35 9.32
N PHE A 9 -5.45 -5.74 8.07
CA PHE A 9 -6.32 -6.87 7.76
C PHE A 9 -6.01 -7.44 6.38
N LEU A 10 -6.41 -8.69 6.20
CA LEU A 10 -6.45 -9.40 4.92
C LEU A 10 -7.66 -10.33 4.93
N THR A 11 -8.47 -10.27 3.86
CA THR A 11 -9.62 -11.16 3.70
C THR A 11 -9.70 -11.67 2.27
N VAL A 12 -10.18 -12.90 2.13
CA VAL A 12 -10.43 -13.54 0.84
C VAL A 12 -11.94 -13.60 0.63
N MET A 13 -12.40 -13.03 -0.49
CA MET A 13 -13.80 -12.98 -0.90
C MET A 13 -13.93 -13.60 -2.29
N GLY A 14 -14.07 -14.93 -2.33
CA GLY A 14 -14.09 -15.68 -3.58
C GLY A 14 -12.71 -15.71 -4.23
N ASP A 15 -12.62 -15.24 -5.47
CA ASP A 15 -11.37 -15.08 -6.22
C ASP A 15 -10.61 -13.79 -5.87
N LYS A 16 -11.21 -12.91 -5.06
CA LYS A 16 -10.62 -11.63 -4.67
C LYS A 16 -9.97 -11.70 -3.30
N VAL A 17 -8.87 -10.98 -3.17
CA VAL A 17 -8.19 -10.67 -1.92
C VAL A 17 -8.34 -9.18 -1.67
N VAL A 18 -8.81 -8.83 -0.49
CA VAL A 18 -8.94 -7.43 -0.05
C VAL A 18 -8.15 -7.25 1.23
N GLY A 19 -7.30 -6.24 1.27
CA GLY A 19 -6.45 -5.99 2.42
C GLY A 19 -6.15 -4.53 2.65
N CYS A 20 -5.62 -4.26 3.83
CA CYS A 20 -5.09 -2.96 4.19
C CYS A 20 -3.85 -3.11 5.05
N TRP A 21 -2.79 -2.39 4.68
CA TRP A 21 -1.55 -2.32 5.43
C TRP A 21 -1.26 -0.89 5.84
N LYS A 22 -0.75 -0.71 7.06
CA LYS A 22 -0.18 0.56 7.52
C LYS A 22 1.28 0.62 7.08
N ILE A 23 1.65 1.72 6.47
CA ILE A 23 3.01 2.00 6.02
C ILE A 23 3.51 3.17 6.86
N THR A 24 4.73 3.06 7.39
CA THR A 24 5.38 4.12 8.16
C THR A 24 6.83 4.26 7.74
N GLY A 25 7.27 5.49 7.50
CA GLY A 25 8.62 5.78 7.02
C GLY A 25 8.82 7.26 6.72
N ASP A 26 10.02 7.58 6.26
CA ASP A 26 10.42 8.93 5.81
C ASP A 26 10.94 8.94 4.37
N ALA A 27 10.66 7.88 3.60
CA ALA A 27 11.06 7.75 2.21
C ALA A 27 10.08 8.46 1.27
N SER A 28 10.60 9.22 0.30
CA SER A 28 9.82 9.87 -0.76
C SER A 28 9.24 8.90 -1.78
N THR A 29 9.77 7.68 -1.85
CA THR A 29 9.25 6.60 -2.68
C THR A 29 9.29 5.31 -1.89
N THR A 30 8.14 4.63 -1.85
CA THR A 30 7.93 3.42 -1.06
C THR A 30 7.32 2.35 -1.94
N THR A 31 7.89 1.15 -1.91
CA THR A 31 7.36 -0.02 -2.66
C THR A 31 6.96 -1.10 -1.68
N VAL A 32 5.83 -1.75 -1.96
CA VAL A 32 5.22 -2.75 -1.08
C VAL A 32 4.70 -3.90 -1.94
N ASP A 33 5.11 -5.12 -1.61
CA ASP A 33 4.63 -6.35 -2.25
C ASP A 33 3.40 -6.85 -1.50
N LEU A 34 2.24 -6.81 -2.14
CA LEU A 34 0.97 -7.26 -1.59
C LEU A 34 0.77 -8.76 -1.86
N PRO A 35 -0.01 -9.49 -1.04
CA PRO A 35 -0.18 -10.93 -1.13
C PRO A 35 -1.22 -11.29 -2.22
N VAL A 36 -1.01 -10.78 -3.43
CA VAL A 36 -1.85 -10.98 -4.62
C VAL A 36 -0.96 -11.12 -5.85
N GLY A 37 -1.37 -11.94 -6.82
CA GLY A 37 -0.68 -12.04 -8.10
C GLY A 37 -0.91 -10.80 -8.98
N THR A 38 -2.13 -10.24 -8.94
CA THR A 38 -2.49 -9.03 -9.70
C THR A 38 -3.33 -8.07 -8.86
N ILE A 39 -2.97 -6.78 -8.87
CA ILE A 39 -3.75 -5.70 -8.26
C ILE A 39 -4.82 -5.22 -9.25
N ASP A 40 -6.08 -5.32 -8.85
CA ASP A 40 -7.23 -4.78 -9.61
C ASP A 40 -7.45 -3.29 -9.28
N ALA A 41 -7.27 -2.94 -8.00
CA ALA A 41 -7.39 -1.58 -7.51
C ALA A 41 -6.51 -1.35 -6.28
N ALA A 42 -5.90 -0.17 -6.18
CA ALA A 42 -5.19 0.28 -5.00
C ALA A 42 -5.47 1.75 -4.72
N TRP A 43 -5.61 2.10 -3.45
CA TRP A 43 -5.77 3.47 -2.99
C TRP A 43 -5.08 3.64 -1.63
N CYS A 44 -4.82 4.88 -1.26
CA CYS A 44 -4.24 5.23 0.03
C CYS A 44 -5.15 6.15 0.82
N MET A 45 -5.05 6.07 2.13
CA MET A 45 -5.56 7.09 3.04
C MET A 45 -4.37 7.73 3.74
N ASP A 46 -4.23 9.03 3.51
CA ASP A 46 -3.23 9.87 4.13
C ASP A 46 -3.61 10.08 5.61
N THR A 47 -2.70 9.82 6.54
CA THR A 47 -2.84 10.28 7.93
C THR A 47 -1.95 11.49 8.17
N ASP A 48 -0.65 11.29 7.98
CA ASP A 48 0.36 12.31 8.24
C ASP A 48 1.24 12.58 7.01
N ALA A 49 1.21 11.69 6.02
CA ALA A 49 1.95 11.82 4.76
C ALA A 49 0.99 12.16 3.62
N THR A 50 1.40 13.04 2.71
CA THR A 50 0.67 13.30 1.45
C THR A 50 1.19 12.38 0.35
N VAL A 51 0.35 11.46 -0.11
CA VAL A 51 0.67 10.62 -1.27
C VAL A 51 0.30 11.37 -2.55
N THR A 52 1.30 11.62 -3.39
CA THR A 52 1.13 12.38 -4.65
C THR A 52 0.91 11.47 -5.85
N ARG A 53 1.34 10.21 -5.75
CA ARG A 53 1.19 9.22 -6.82
C ARG A 53 1.13 7.81 -6.25
N VAL A 54 0.25 7.02 -6.85
CA VAL A 54 0.18 5.56 -6.65
C VAL A 54 0.29 4.90 -8.02
N THR A 55 1.16 3.90 -8.13
CA THR A 55 1.28 3.03 -9.30
C THR A 55 1.41 1.60 -8.86
N TRP A 56 0.98 0.65 -9.69
CA TRP A 56 1.13 -0.77 -9.39
C TRP A 56 1.42 -1.58 -10.65
N SER A 57 2.03 -2.74 -10.44
CA SER A 57 2.28 -3.75 -11.46
C SER A 57 2.32 -5.13 -10.80
N GLY A 58 1.51 -6.07 -11.29
CA GLY A 58 1.33 -7.36 -10.63
C GLY A 58 0.85 -7.17 -9.19
N GLY A 59 1.50 -7.83 -8.23
CA GLY A 59 1.25 -7.70 -6.80
C GLY A 59 1.99 -6.55 -6.10
N THR A 60 2.78 -5.77 -6.83
CA THR A 60 3.62 -4.72 -6.23
C THR A 60 2.98 -3.35 -6.43
N VAL A 61 2.86 -2.58 -5.35
CA VAL A 61 2.41 -1.19 -5.36
C VAL A 61 3.55 -0.25 -4.98
N THR A 62 3.62 0.90 -5.63
CA THR A 62 4.61 1.95 -5.40
C THR A 62 3.90 3.28 -5.12
N PHE A 63 4.29 3.92 -4.02
CA PHE A 63 3.81 5.21 -3.56
C PHE A 63 4.90 6.25 -3.69
N THR A 64 4.56 7.42 -4.24
CA THR A 64 5.41 8.62 -4.20
C THR A 64 4.81 9.61 -3.23
N THR A 65 5.58 10.01 -2.23
CA THR A 65 5.20 10.99 -1.23
C THR A 65 6.05 12.24 -1.39
N THR A 66 5.46 13.41 -1.18
CA THR A 66 6.24 14.60 -0.85
C THR A 66 6.79 14.44 0.57
N PRO A 67 8.07 14.78 0.82
CA PRO A 67 8.79 14.31 2.00
C PRO A 67 8.06 14.71 3.29
N LEU A 68 7.49 13.70 3.95
CA LEU A 68 6.84 13.80 5.25
C LEU A 68 7.18 12.54 6.03
N VAL A 69 7.65 12.75 7.25
CA VAL A 69 7.87 11.72 8.26
C VAL A 69 6.50 11.35 8.81
N GLY A 70 5.97 10.17 8.49
CA GLY A 70 4.61 9.85 8.89
C GLY A 70 4.14 8.45 8.53
N ALA A 71 2.84 8.23 8.69
CA ALA A 71 2.15 7.03 8.26
C ALA A 71 1.10 7.32 7.18
N PHE A 72 0.77 6.29 6.43
CA PHE A 72 -0.41 6.22 5.58
C PHE A 72 -0.89 4.77 5.51
N TYR A 73 -2.13 4.57 5.10
CA TYR A 73 -2.68 3.23 4.87
C TYR A 73 -2.75 2.97 3.37
N VAL A 74 -2.29 1.80 2.93
CA VAL A 74 -2.63 1.25 1.63
C VAL A 74 -3.83 0.34 1.78
N TYR A 75 -4.76 0.47 0.86
CA TYR A 75 -5.86 -0.46 0.66
C TYR A 75 -5.76 -1.03 -0.75
N PHE A 76 -6.10 -2.30 -0.90
CA PHE A 76 -6.03 -2.97 -2.17
C PHE A 76 -7.13 -4.00 -2.35
N ILE A 77 -7.47 -4.22 -3.62
CA ILE A 77 -8.24 -5.35 -4.11
C ILE A 77 -7.40 -6.00 -5.20
N GLY A 78 -7.21 -7.31 -5.13
CA GLY A 78 -6.49 -8.05 -6.15
C GLY A 78 -6.99 -9.48 -6.27
N THR A 79 -6.35 -10.21 -7.16
CA THR A 79 -6.54 -11.65 -7.37
C THR A 79 -5.26 -12.37 -6.99
N ALA A 80 -5.40 -13.51 -6.31
CA ALA A 80 -4.27 -14.38 -5.96
C ALA A 80 -3.56 -14.88 -7.23
#